data_AF-A0A6L9GA98-F1
#
_entry.id   AF-A0A6L9GA98-F1
#
_cell.length_a   1.000
_cell.length_b   1.000
_cell.length_c   1.000
_cell.angle_alpha   90.00
_cell.angle_beta   90.00
_cell.angle_gamma   90.00
#
_symmetry.space_group_name_H-M   'P 1'
#
loop_
_entity.id
_entity.type
_entity.pdbx_description
1 polymer ?
#
loop_
_entity_poly.entity_id
_entity_poly.type
_entity_poly.pdbx_seq_one_letter_code
_entity_poly.pdbx_strand_id
1 'polypeptide(L)'
;IVGIITLCWGSYMSVRQTDLKAILAFSTISQLGMIMAMLGFGTTIAVFAAVFHILNHATFKGSLFMIAGIVDHETGTRDIRKLGGLATFMPITATLAIFATFSMAGVPL
;
A
#
# COMPACT_ATOMS: atom_id res chain seq x y z
N ILE A 1 8.00 -19.80 3.20
CA ILE A 1 6.94 -20.33 2.31
C ILE A 1 5.60 -19.65 2.55
N VAL A 2 5.03 -19.72 3.76
CA VAL A 2 3.72 -19.06 4.06
C VAL A 2 3.73 -17.57 3.71
N GLY A 3 4.78 -16.82 4.06
CA GLY A 3 4.88 -15.40 3.70
C GLY A 3 4.82 -15.12 2.19
N ILE A 4 5.41 -15.98 1.36
CA ILE A 4 5.37 -15.86 -0.11
C ILE A 4 3.96 -16.12 -0.63
N ILE A 5 3.28 -17.14 -0.10
CA ILE A 5 1.89 -17.44 -0.46
C ILE A 5 0.98 -16.26 -0.07
N THR A 6 1.14 -15.74 1.15
CA THR A 6 0.39 -14.58 1.64
C THR A 6 0.65 -13.33 0.80
N LEU A 7 1.90 -13.12 0.38
CA LEU A 7 2.28 -12.04 -0.54
C LEU A 7 1.49 -12.13 -1.84
N CYS A 8 1.60 -13.27 -2.54
CA CYS A 8 0.96 -13.46 -3.84
C CYS A 8 -0.56 -13.36 -3.73
N TRP A 9 -1.14 -13.98 -2.69
CA TRP A 9 -2.57 -13.95 -2.44
C TRP A 9 -3.08 -12.53 -2.13
N GLY A 10 -2.41 -11.80 -1.24
CA GLY A 10 -2.76 -10.43 -0.89
C GLY A 10 -2.69 -9.49 -2.08
N SER A 11 -1.64 -9.61 -2.90
CA SER A 11 -1.48 -8.86 -4.14
C SER A 11 -2.64 -9.14 -5.11
N TYR A 12 -2.94 -10.41 -5.38
CA TYR A 12 -4.04 -10.79 -6.28
C TYR A 12 -5.40 -10.29 -5.79
N MET A 13 -5.69 -10.47 -4.50
CA MET A 13 -6.94 -10.00 -3.92
C MET A 13 -7.05 -8.47 -3.95
N SER A 14 -5.96 -7.73 -3.77
CA SER A 14 -5.98 -6.26 -3.81
C SER A 14 -6.45 -5.71 -5.16
N VAL A 15 -6.08 -6.35 -6.27
CA VAL A 15 -6.48 -5.95 -7.62
C VAL A 15 -7.97 -6.16 -7.86
N ARG A 16 -8.60 -7.10 -7.15
CA ARG A 16 -10.03 -7.42 -7.30
C ARG A 16 -10.94 -6.57 -6.42
N GLN A 17 -10.38 -5.78 -5.51
CA GLN A 17 -11.18 -4.92 -4.64
C GLN A 17 -11.61 -3.65 -5.37
N THR A 18 -12.85 -3.23 -5.13
CA THR A 18 -13.39 -1.95 -5.62
C THR A 18 -13.48 -0.89 -4.53
N ASP A 19 -13.33 -1.27 -3.26
CA ASP A 19 -13.27 -0.34 -2.14
C ASP A 19 -11.82 0.13 -1.92
N LEU A 20 -11.63 1.45 -1.87
CA LEU A 20 -10.31 2.07 -1.76
C LEU A 20 -9.53 1.61 -0.51
N LYS A 21 -10.18 1.52 0.66
CA LYS A 21 -9.50 1.09 1.89
C LYS A 21 -9.25 -0.43 1.88
N ALA A 22 -10.14 -1.21 1.27
CA ALA A 22 -9.92 -2.65 1.08
C ALA A 22 -8.70 -2.94 0.20
N ILE A 23 -8.53 -2.21 -0.92
CA ILE A 23 -7.32 -2.31 -1.77
C ILE A 23 -6.05 -2.08 -0.93
N LEU A 24 -6.06 -1.03 -0.10
CA LEU A 24 -4.93 -0.70 0.77
C LEU A 24 -4.69 -1.77 1.84
N ALA A 25 -5.75 -2.35 2.41
CA ALA A 25 -5.64 -3.42 3.40
C ALA A 25 -5.04 -4.72 2.82
N PHE A 26 -5.52 -5.15 1.65
CA PHE A 26 -4.97 -6.35 0.99
C PHE A 26 -3.52 -6.17 0.53
N SER A 27 -3.16 -4.98 0.09
CA SER A 27 -1.75 -4.68 -0.22
C SER A 27 -0.88 -4.56 1.04
N THR A 28 -1.43 -4.23 2.21
CA THR A 28 -0.72 -4.39 3.50
C THR A 28 -0.46 -5.87 3.82
N ILE A 29 -1.45 -6.75 3.65
CA ILE A 29 -1.26 -8.20 3.79
C ILE A 29 -0.14 -8.69 2.87
N SER A 30 -0.11 -8.20 1.63
CA SER A 30 0.95 -8.54 0.67
C SER A 30 2.34 -8.14 1.15
N GLN A 31 2.49 -6.93 1.69
CA GLN A 31 3.76 -6.39 2.19
C GLN A 31 4.22 -7.09 3.47
N LEU A 32 3.30 -7.41 4.38
CA LEU A 32 3.60 -8.23 5.56
C LEU A 32 4.02 -9.65 5.15
N GLY A 33 3.43 -10.22 4.11
CA GLY A 33 3.87 -11.48 3.50
C GLY A 33 5.33 -11.41 3.02
N MET A 34 5.72 -10.29 2.40
CA MET A 34 7.11 -10.03 1.98
C MET A 34 8.06 -9.99 3.18
N ILE A 35 7.72 -9.23 4.21
CA ILE A 35 8.52 -9.13 5.45
C ILE A 35 8.69 -10.51 6.09
N MET A 36 7.61 -11.30 6.18
CA MET A 36 7.68 -12.65 6.72
C MET A 36 8.51 -13.60 5.85
N ALA A 37 8.49 -13.43 4.53
CA ALA A 37 9.37 -14.18 3.63
C ALA A 37 10.85 -13.82 3.85
N MET A 38 11.17 -12.53 3.98
CA MET A 38 12.52 -12.03 4.29
C MET A 38 13.03 -12.58 5.62
N LEU A 39 12.25 -12.46 6.69
CA LEU A 39 12.61 -13.00 8.01
C LEU A 39 12.81 -14.53 7.99
N GLY A 40 12.03 -15.24 7.18
CA GLY A 40 12.15 -16.69 7.00
C GLY A 40 13.46 -17.17 6.37
N PHE A 41 14.22 -16.30 5.68
CA PHE A 41 15.54 -16.65 5.14
C PHE A 41 16.63 -16.74 6.22
N GLY A 42 16.45 -16.09 7.37
CA GLY A 42 17.34 -16.25 8.54
C GLY A 42 18.76 -15.69 8.41
N THR A 43 19.08 -14.96 7.33
CA THR A 43 20.38 -14.29 7.17
C THR A 43 20.37 -12.89 7.78
N THR A 44 21.52 -12.40 8.26
CA THR A 44 21.63 -11.04 8.83
C THR A 44 21.19 -9.96 7.86
N ILE A 45 21.51 -10.11 6.57
CA ILE A 45 21.11 -9.19 5.50
C ILE A 45 19.59 -9.20 5.32
N ALA A 46 18.96 -10.38 5.35
CA ALA A 46 17.51 -10.49 5.19
C ALA A 46 16.74 -9.91 6.38
N VAL A 47 17.26 -10.07 7.60
CA VAL A 47 16.68 -9.45 8.81
C VAL A 47 16.79 -7.92 8.73
N PHE A 48 17.95 -7.40 8.34
CA PHE A 48 18.13 -5.95 8.15
C PHE A 48 17.17 -5.39 7.08
N ALA A 49 17.07 -6.07 5.94
CA ALA A 49 16.14 -5.71 4.87
C ALA A 49 14.68 -5.73 5.36
N ALA A 50 14.27 -6.73 6.13
CA ALA A 50 12.93 -6.84 6.70
C ALA A 50 12.60 -5.66 7.65
N VAL A 51 13.53 -5.30 8.55
CA VAL A 51 13.33 -4.17 9.47
C VAL A 51 13.26 -2.84 8.72
N PHE A 52 14.16 -2.63 7.76
CA PHE A 52 14.11 -1.44 6.91
C PHE A 52 12.79 -1.36 6.13
N HIS A 53 12.32 -2.49 5.61
CA HIS A 53 11.06 -2.57 4.88
C HIS A 53 9.85 -2.31 5.78
N ILE A 54 9.86 -2.72 7.05
CA ILE A 54 8.82 -2.38 8.03
C ILE A 54 8.70 -0.87 8.21
N LEU A 55 9.83 -0.17 8.37
CA LEU A 55 9.84 1.27 8.54
C LEU A 55 9.30 1.99 7.30
N ASN A 56 9.79 1.61 6.12
CA ASN A 56 9.28 2.15 4.86
C ASN A 56 7.78 1.84 4.69
N HIS A 57 7.38 0.61 5.01
CA HIS A 57 5.99 0.19 4.94
C HIS A 57 5.05 1.04 5.80
N ALA A 58 5.44 1.30 7.04
CA ALA A 58 4.66 2.11 7.96
C ALA A 58 4.48 3.54 7.44
N THR A 59 5.52 4.16 6.88
CA THR A 59 5.45 5.53 6.37
C THR A 59 4.55 5.63 5.14
N PHE A 60 4.81 4.85 4.08
CA PHE A 60 3.99 4.97 2.86
C PHE A 60 2.55 4.49 3.07
N LYS A 61 2.31 3.43 3.86
CA LYS A 61 0.94 2.99 4.14
C LYS A 61 0.18 3.97 5.01
N GLY A 62 0.82 4.52 6.04
CA GLY A 62 0.21 5.56 6.88
C GLY A 62 -0.28 6.73 6.04
N SER A 63 0.58 7.23 5.14
CA SER A 63 0.21 8.31 4.21
C SER A 63 -0.94 7.91 3.27
N LEU A 64 -0.90 6.71 2.67
CA LEU A 64 -1.95 6.24 1.76
C LEU A 64 -3.31 6.06 2.46
N PHE A 65 -3.33 5.55 3.70
CA PHE A 65 -4.57 5.43 4.47
C PHE A 65 -5.14 6.78 4.89
N MET A 66 -4.28 7.75 5.21
CA MET A 66 -4.72 9.13 5.49
C MET A 66 -5.35 9.75 4.24
N ILE A 67 -4.71 9.59 3.07
CA ILE A 67 -5.24 10.08 1.80
C ILE A 67 -6.57 9.41 1.46
N ALA A 68 -6.68 8.09 1.61
CA ALA A 68 -7.95 7.39 1.43
C ALA A 68 -9.03 7.87 2.42
N GLY A 69 -8.63 8.29 3.63
CA GLY A 69 -9.52 8.94 4.59
C GLY A 69 -10.03 10.30 4.13
N ILE A 70 -9.16 11.14 3.56
CA ILE A 70 -9.52 12.44 3.00
C ILE A 70 -10.47 12.25 1.81
N VAL A 71 -10.16 11.34 0.88
CA VAL A 71 -11.02 11.07 -0.29
C VAL A 71 -12.40 10.57 0.15
N ASP A 72 -12.45 9.66 1.12
CA ASP A 72 -13.70 9.14 1.70
C ASP A 72 -14.53 10.26 2.36
N HIS A 73 -13.88 11.16 3.09
CA HIS A 73 -14.55 12.29 3.75
C HIS A 73 -15.13 13.30 2.75
N GLU A 74 -14.35 13.68 1.72
CA GLU A 74 -14.74 14.71 0.76
C GLU A 74 -15.72 14.21 -0.31
N THR A 75 -15.61 12.95 -0.71
CA THR A 75 -16.46 12.38 -1.78
C THR A 75 -17.65 11.57 -1.26
N GLY A 76 -17.65 11.22 0.03
CA GLY A 76 -18.66 10.37 0.65
C GLY A 76 -18.71 8.93 0.12
N THR A 77 -17.74 8.51 -0.70
CA THR A 77 -17.67 7.16 -1.26
C THR A 77 -16.26 6.62 -1.30
N ARG A 78 -16.14 5.30 -1.19
CA ARG A 78 -14.87 4.56 -1.32
C ARG A 78 -14.79 3.73 -2.58
N ASP A 79 -15.84 3.75 -3.40
CA ASP A 79 -15.92 2.95 -4.62
C ASP A 79 -15.07 3.57 -5.72
N ILE A 80 -13.94 2.95 -6.04
CA ILE A 80 -12.98 3.47 -7.03
C ILE A 80 -13.60 3.66 -8.42
N ARG A 81 -14.70 2.96 -8.73
CA ARG A 81 -15.43 3.08 -10.00
C ARG A 81 -16.15 4.43 -10.12
N LYS A 82 -16.32 5.15 -9.01
CA LYS A 82 -16.98 6.46 -8.93
C LYS A 82 -16.00 7.60 -8.66
N LEU A 83 -14.74 7.30 -8.33
CA LEU A 83 -13.72 8.26 -7.89
C LEU A 83 -12.85 8.80 -9.04
N GLY A 84 -13.47 9.08 -10.21
CA GLY A 84 -12.79 9.61 -11.39
C GLY A 84 -12.59 11.13 -11.34
N GLY A 85 -11.49 11.64 -11.91
CA GLY A 85 -11.28 13.09 -12.10
C GLY A 85 -10.85 13.87 -10.85
N LEU A 86 -10.58 13.20 -9.72
CA LEU A 86 -10.23 13.85 -8.45
C LEU A 86 -8.95 14.68 -8.50
N ALA A 87 -8.04 14.45 -9.44
CA ALA A 87 -6.82 15.24 -9.57
C ALA A 87 -7.09 16.74 -9.83
N THR A 88 -8.20 17.07 -10.50
CA THR A 88 -8.60 18.46 -10.76
C THR A 88 -9.25 19.11 -9.54
N PHE A 89 -10.05 18.35 -8.77
CA PHE A 89 -10.79 18.87 -7.62
C PHE A 89 -9.97 18.87 -6.32
N MET A 90 -9.02 17.93 -6.19
CA MET A 90 -8.20 17.73 -5.00
C MET A 90 -6.71 17.62 -5.37
N PRO A 91 -6.10 18.65 -6.00
CA PRO A 91 -4.76 18.56 -6.57
C PRO A 91 -3.66 18.28 -5.52
N ILE A 92 -3.82 18.81 -4.31
CA ILE A 92 -2.87 18.55 -3.21
C ILE A 92 -2.95 17.09 -2.76
N THR A 93 -4.16 16.57 -2.55
CA THR A 93 -4.36 15.16 -2.18
C THR A 93 -3.86 14.23 -3.27
N ALA A 94 -4.08 14.56 -4.54
CA ALA A 94 -3.61 13.78 -5.68
C ALA A 94 -2.08 13.75 -5.79
N THR A 95 -1.41 14.90 -5.63
CA THR A 95 0.07 14.94 -5.66
C THR A 95 0.68 14.15 -4.51
N LEU A 96 0.15 14.28 -3.28
CA LEU A 96 0.59 13.46 -2.14
C LEU A 96 0.31 11.96 -2.36
N ALA A 97 -0.82 11.61 -2.98
CA ALA A 97 -1.14 10.22 -3.35
C ALA A 97 -0.13 9.63 -4.33
N ILE A 98 0.28 10.43 -5.31
CA ILE A 98 1.30 10.06 -6.29
C ILE A 98 2.61 9.76 -5.56
N PHE A 99 3.13 10.70 -4.76
CA PHE A 99 4.39 10.48 -4.02
C PHE A 99 4.33 9.28 -3.08
N ALA A 100 3.24 9.11 -2.34
CA ALA A 100 3.05 7.97 -1.45
C ALA A 100 2.99 6.64 -2.21
N THR A 101 2.36 6.62 -3.39
CA THR A 101 2.29 5.41 -4.24
C THR A 101 3.63 5.10 -4.89
N PHE A 102 4.37 6.12 -5.35
CA PHE A 102 5.73 5.96 -5.89
C PHE A 102 6.69 5.41 -4.83
N SER A 103 6.60 5.90 -3.59
CA SER A 103 7.35 5.37 -2.45
C SER A 103 7.02 3.90 -2.17
N MET A 104 5.73 3.51 -2.26
CA MET A 104 5.31 2.11 -2.12
C MET A 104 5.80 1.22 -3.27
N ALA A 105 5.86 1.75 -4.51
CA ALA A 105 6.31 1.02 -5.69
C ALA A 105 7.85 0.80 -5.74
N GLY A 106 8.61 1.52 -4.91
CA GLY A 106 10.07 1.39 -4.84
C GLY A 106 10.78 1.97 -6.07
N VAL A 107 10.18 2.99 -6.71
CA VAL A 107 10.78 3.64 -7.87
C VAL A 107 12.03 4.41 -7.43
N PRO A 108 13.20 4.20 -8.08
CA PRO A 108 14.39 4.99 -7.80
C PRO A 108 14.14 6.45 -8.17
N LEU A 109 14.54 7.37 -7.29
CA LEU A 109 14.59 8.81 -7.56
C LEU A 109 15.60 9.13 -8.67
#